data_AF-X0WKD4-F1
#
_entry.id   AF-X0WKD4-F1
#
_cell.length_a   1.000
_cell.length_b   1.000
_cell.length_c   1.000
_cell.angle_alpha   90.00
_cell.angle_beta   90.00
_cell.angle_gamma   90.00
#
_symmetry.space_group_name_H-M   'P 1'
#
loop_
_entity.id
_entity.type
_entity.pdbx_description
1 polymer ?
#
loop_
_entity_poly.entity_id
_entity_poly.type
_entity_poly.pdbx_seq_one_letter_code
_entity_poly.pdbx_strand_id
1 'polypeptide(L)'
;DWRKIKGIQMEGKAELVVTEDEMAKAVATYVEKYSFTAAYLKLMSSSFPKITGYLDRILGRLPFMPGLPTTFAVRFYKMTPTKVRFIDNEKSFGYHEEFAL
;
A
#
# COMPACT_ATOMS: atom_id res chain seq x y z
N ASP A 1 -25.23 6.07 -5.30
CA ASP A 1 -25.78 7.22 -4.55
C ASP A 1 -24.62 8.03 -4.00
N TRP A 2 -24.41 9.24 -4.51
CA TRP A 2 -23.26 10.08 -4.14
C TRP A 2 -23.36 10.64 -2.73
N ARG A 3 -24.56 10.70 -2.16
CA ARG A 3 -24.83 11.24 -0.81
C ARG A 3 -24.18 10.42 0.30
N LYS A 4 -23.88 9.14 0.03
CA LYS A 4 -23.28 8.21 0.99
C LYS A 4 -21.74 8.18 0.94
N ILE A 5 -21.13 8.99 0.07
CA ILE A 5 -19.67 9.02 -0.05
C ILE A 5 -19.09 9.67 1.21
N LYS A 6 -18.31 8.89 1.94
CA LYS A 6 -17.45 9.34 3.03
C LYS A 6 -16.04 8.89 2.77
N GLY A 7 -15.06 9.68 3.17
CA GLY A 7 -13.67 9.30 2.93
C GLY A 7 -12.67 10.30 3.49
N ILE A 8 -11.42 9.86 3.49
CA ILE A 8 -10.28 10.70 3.83
C ILE A 8 -9.63 11.13 2.52
N GLN A 9 -9.44 12.43 2.36
CA GLN A 9 -8.58 13.01 1.34
C GLN A 9 -7.31 13.53 2.01
N MET A 10 -6.17 13.33 1.36
CA MET A 10 -4.90 13.82 1.87
C MET A 10 -4.10 14.42 0.73
N GLU A 11 -3.44 15.54 1.03
CA GLU A 11 -2.44 16.18 0.16
C GLU A 11 -1.10 16.07 0.86
N GLY A 12 -0.01 15.88 0.11
CA GLY A 12 1.32 15.79 0.68
C GLY A 12 2.39 15.39 -0.32
N LYS A 13 3.62 15.21 0.19
CA LYS A 13 4.77 14.82 -0.61
C LYS A 13 4.78 13.30 -0.79
N ALA A 14 4.94 12.84 -2.03
CA ALA A 14 5.18 11.44 -2.35
C ALA A 14 6.65 11.24 -2.74
N GLU A 15 7.32 10.28 -2.12
CA GLU A 15 8.73 9.97 -2.36
C GLU A 15 8.89 8.49 -2.67
N LEU A 16 9.74 8.17 -3.65
CA LEU A 16 10.03 6.79 -4.01
C LEU A 16 10.75 6.10 -2.84
N VAL A 17 10.27 4.93 -2.44
CA VAL A 17 10.97 4.08 -1.48
C VAL A 17 12.13 3.41 -2.20
N VAL A 18 13.35 3.77 -1.81
CA VAL A 18 14.59 3.26 -2.42
C VAL A 18 15.41 2.41 -1.47
N THR A 19 15.20 2.54 -0.16
CA THR A 19 15.97 1.81 0.85
C THR A 19 15.38 0.43 1.11
N GLU A 20 16.24 -0.55 1.36
CA GLU A 20 15.81 -1.92 1.65
C GLU A 20 14.96 -1.97 2.94
N ASP A 21 15.32 -1.22 3.97
CA ASP A 21 14.62 -1.25 5.25
C ASP A 21 13.20 -0.65 5.16
N GLU A 22 13.03 0.47 4.44
CA GLU A 22 11.69 1.03 4.20
C GLU A 22 10.84 0.11 3.33
N MET A 23 11.45 -0.52 2.31
CA MET A 23 10.75 -1.48 1.45
C MET A 23 10.34 -2.73 2.23
N ALA A 24 11.23 -3.27 3.09
CA ALA A 24 10.93 -4.41 3.94
C ALA A 24 9.77 -4.12 4.88
N LYS A 25 9.76 -2.93 5.50
CA LYS A 25 8.65 -2.47 6.35
C LYS A 25 7.35 -2.36 5.56
N ALA A 26 7.37 -1.73 4.39
CA ALA A 26 6.19 -1.56 3.55
C ALA A 26 5.60 -2.90 3.10
N VAL A 27 6.45 -3.83 2.64
CA VAL A 27 6.04 -5.18 2.23
C VAL A 27 5.46 -5.96 3.40
N ALA A 28 6.10 -5.93 4.57
CA ALA A 28 5.61 -6.63 5.75
C ALA A 28 4.20 -6.16 6.15
N THR A 29 3.98 -4.85 6.22
CA THR A 29 2.66 -4.27 6.53
C THR A 29 1.62 -4.60 5.46
N TYR A 30 2.01 -4.59 4.18
CA TYR A 30 1.07 -4.87 3.08
C TYR A 30 0.64 -6.34 3.05
N VAL A 31 1.57 -7.28 3.29
CA VAL A 31 1.30 -8.72 3.30
C VAL A 31 0.52 -9.14 4.53
N GLU A 32 0.77 -8.51 5.69
CA GLU A 32 -0.03 -8.75 6.90
C GLU A 32 -1.52 -8.49 6.63
N LYS A 33 -1.83 -7.41 5.90
CA LYS A 33 -3.20 -7.05 5.54
C LYS A 33 -3.74 -7.86 4.35
N TYR A 34 -2.89 -8.14 3.36
CA TYR A 34 -3.26 -8.75 2.08
C TYR A 34 -2.32 -9.92 1.76
N SER A 35 -2.47 -11.02 2.49
CA SER A 35 -1.58 -12.18 2.41
C SER A 35 -1.43 -12.76 1.00
N PHE A 36 -2.50 -12.71 0.18
CA PHE A 36 -2.51 -13.17 -1.21
C PHE A 36 -1.50 -12.43 -2.11
N THR A 37 -1.00 -11.27 -1.68
CA THR A 37 -0.04 -10.45 -2.45
C THR A 37 1.41 -10.87 -2.24
N ALA A 38 1.71 -11.75 -1.28
CA ALA A 38 3.07 -12.16 -0.93
C ALA A 38 3.85 -12.70 -2.14
N ALA A 39 3.21 -13.52 -2.98
CA ALA A 39 3.85 -14.14 -4.14
C ALA A 39 4.25 -13.10 -5.19
N TYR A 40 3.37 -12.12 -5.38
CA TYR A 40 3.58 -11.01 -6.28
C TYR A 40 4.70 -10.08 -5.80
N LEU A 41 4.68 -9.72 -4.51
CA LEU A 41 5.69 -8.86 -3.92
C LEU A 41 7.09 -9.50 -3.96
N LYS A 42 7.19 -10.83 -3.83
CA LYS A 42 8.47 -11.55 -3.88
C LYS A 42 9.15 -11.44 -5.23
N LEU A 43 8.39 -11.53 -6.32
CA LEU A 43 8.91 -11.39 -7.68
C LEU A 43 9.53 -10.00 -7.89
N MET A 44 8.93 -8.98 -7.31
CA MET A 44 9.34 -7.58 -7.48
C MET A 44 10.47 -7.16 -6.53
N SER A 45 10.54 -7.77 -5.34
CA SER A 45 11.56 -7.45 -4.34
C SER A 45 12.81 -8.33 -4.43
N SER A 46 13.04 -8.99 -5.57
CA SER A 46 14.14 -9.95 -5.78
C SER A 46 15.53 -9.34 -5.58
N SER A 47 15.68 -8.02 -5.74
CA SER A 47 16.92 -7.27 -5.46
C SER A 47 17.18 -7.00 -3.96
N PHE A 48 16.29 -7.41 -3.05
CA PHE A 48 16.34 -7.11 -1.61
C PHE A 48 16.33 -8.40 -0.77
N PRO A 49 17.50 -8.90 -0.33
CA PRO A 49 17.64 -10.17 0.39
C PRO A 49 16.79 -10.30 1.66
N LYS A 50 16.60 -9.21 2.42
CA LYS A 50 15.78 -9.27 3.65
C LYS A 50 14.30 -9.51 3.34
N ILE A 51 13.83 -8.98 2.23
CA ILE A 51 12.42 -9.03 1.82
C ILE A 51 12.09 -10.41 1.27
N THR A 52 12.96 -10.94 0.41
CA THR A 52 12.78 -12.28 -0.17
C THR A 52 12.71 -13.35 0.94
N GLY A 53 13.60 -13.28 1.94
CA GLY A 53 13.60 -14.23 3.07
C GLY A 53 12.35 -14.15 3.95
N TYR A 54 11.78 -12.95 4.14
CA TYR A 54 10.50 -12.79 4.83
C TYR A 54 9.34 -13.41 4.05
N LEU A 55 9.28 -13.16 2.73
CA LEU A 55 8.22 -13.66 1.87
C LEU A 55 8.27 -15.18 1.67
N ASP A 56 9.47 -15.78 1.67
CA ASP A 56 9.64 -17.23 1.64
C ASP A 56 8.93 -17.94 2.80
N ARG A 57 9.04 -17.37 4.01
CA ARG A 57 8.36 -17.90 5.20
C ARG A 57 6.83 -17.84 5.08
N ILE A 58 6.32 -16.80 4.42
CA ILE A 58 4.88 -16.59 4.24
C ILE A 58 4.33 -17.48 3.11
N LEU A 59 5.06 -17.60 2.01
CA LEU A 59 4.65 -18.42 0.88
C LEU A 59 4.63 -19.91 1.20
N GLY A 60 5.48 -20.39 2.11
CA GLY A 60 5.37 -21.76 2.64
C GLY A 60 4.03 -22.07 3.32
N ARG A 61 3.21 -21.06 3.60
CA ARG A 61 1.88 -21.19 4.23
C ARG A 61 0.71 -20.91 3.28
N LEU A 62 0.95 -20.50 2.04
CA LEU A 62 -0.11 -20.11 1.10
C LEU A 62 -0.37 -21.22 0.07
N PRO A 63 -1.64 -21.43 -0.35
CA PRO A 63 -1.94 -22.34 -1.44
C PRO A 63 -1.33 -21.84 -2.76
N PHE A 64 -0.94 -22.77 -3.62
CA PHE A 64 -0.34 -22.51 -4.93
C PHE A 64 -1.24 -21.60 -5.78
N MET A 65 -0.70 -20.48 -6.28
CA MET A 65 -1.42 -19.53 -7.15
C MET A 65 -0.91 -19.63 -8.59
N PRO A 66 -1.67 -20.22 -9.53
CA PRO A 66 -1.33 -20.19 -10.95
C PRO A 66 -1.61 -18.81 -11.57
N GLY A 67 -0.75 -18.37 -12.50
CA GLY A 67 -1.01 -17.20 -13.35
C GLY A 67 -0.38 -15.86 -12.92
N LEU A 68 0.72 -15.88 -12.17
CA LEU A 68 1.46 -14.63 -11.87
C LEU A 68 1.98 -13.99 -13.16
N PRO A 69 1.67 -12.71 -13.44
CA PRO A 69 2.11 -12.10 -14.70
C PRO A 69 3.60 -11.73 -14.62
N THR A 70 4.28 -11.84 -15.76
CA THR A 70 5.75 -11.89 -15.87
C THR A 70 6.44 -10.52 -15.81
N THR A 71 5.71 -9.41 -15.74
CA THR A 71 6.34 -8.08 -15.71
C THR A 71 5.44 -7.04 -15.06
N PHE A 72 5.85 -6.51 -13.92
CA PHE A 72 5.36 -5.22 -13.41
C PHE A 72 6.49 -4.47 -12.72
N ALA A 73 6.74 -3.25 -13.17
CA ALA A 73 7.54 -2.29 -12.43
C ALA A 73 6.67 -1.61 -11.37
N VAL A 74 6.29 -2.33 -10.31
CA VAL A 74 5.62 -1.70 -9.16
C VAL A 74 6.65 -0.95 -8.33
N ARG A 75 6.30 0.27 -7.98
CA ARG A 75 7.11 1.14 -7.14
C ARG A 75 6.33 1.44 -5.86
N PHE A 76 7.02 1.35 -4.73
CA PHE A 76 6.48 1.82 -3.46
C PHE A 76 6.79 3.30 -3.31
N TYR A 77 5.79 4.07 -2.87
CA TYR A 77 5.95 5.46 -2.51
C TYR A 77 5.57 5.66 -1.06
N LYS A 78 6.39 6.40 -0.33
CA LYS A 78 6.07 6.92 1.00
C LYS A 78 5.37 8.26 0.80
N MET A 79 4.20 8.41 1.39
CA MET A 79 3.44 9.67 1.37
C MET A 79 3.52 10.33 2.73
N THR A 80 4.00 11.57 2.78
CA THR A 80 4.00 12.41 3.97
C THR A 80 2.90 13.46 3.82
N PRO A 81 1.78 13.32 4.56
CA PRO A 81 0.66 14.24 4.44
C PRO A 81 1.03 15.63 4.98
N THR A 82 0.57 16.67 4.30
CA THR A 82 0.65 18.08 4.72
C THR A 82 -0.73 18.69 4.96
N LYS A 83 -1.78 18.08 4.42
CA LYS A 83 -3.19 18.39 4.72
C LYS A 83 -4.03 17.13 4.71
N VAL A 84 -5.00 17.04 5.61
CA VAL A 84 -5.99 15.96 5.64
C VAL A 84 -7.38 16.57 5.67
N ARG A 85 -8.29 16.01 4.86
CA ARG A 85 -9.70 16.38 4.80
C ARG A 85 -10.57 15.16 5.00
N PHE A 86 -11.65 15.31 5.76
CA PHE A 86 -12.71 14.32 5.82
C PHE A 86 -13.88 14.78 4.95
N ILE A 87 -14.29 13.94 4.01
CA ILE A 87 -15.48 14.15 3.18
C ILE A 87 -16.67 13.48 3.85
N ASP A 88 -17.78 14.21 3.97
CA ASP A 88 -19.07 13.65 4.36
C ASP A 88 -20.21 14.25 3.53
N ASN A 89 -20.53 13.60 2.40
CA ASN A 89 -21.60 14.06 1.51
C ASN A 89 -23.01 13.92 2.10
N GLU A 90 -23.18 13.31 3.28
CA GLU A 90 -24.48 13.26 3.95
C GLU A 90 -24.84 14.62 4.57
N LYS A 91 -23.84 15.46 4.89
CA LYS A 91 -24.06 16.82 5.42
C LYS A 91 -24.47 17.79 4.32
N SER A 92 -23.69 17.86 3.24
CA SER A 92 -24.03 18.61 2.04
C SER A 92 -23.14 18.18 0.85
N PHE A 93 -23.50 18.57 -0.37
CA PHE A 93 -22.68 18.31 -1.55
C PHE A 93 -21.32 19.00 -1.42
N GLY A 94 -20.24 18.20 -1.41
CA GLY A 94 -18.87 18.72 -1.32
C GLY A 94 -18.44 19.15 0.08
N TYR A 95 -19.19 18.77 1.12
CA TYR A 95 -18.82 19.04 2.50
C TYR A 95 -17.48 18.37 2.83
N HIS A 96 -16.55 19.16 3.37
CA HIS A 96 -15.30 18.66 3.89
C HIS A 96 -14.86 19.42 5.14
N GLU A 97 -14.24 18.72 6.07
CA GLU A 97 -13.56 19.27 7.24
C GLU A 97 -12.06 19.09 7.07
N GLU A 98 -11.28 20.16 7.26
CA GLU A 98 -9.82 20.13 7.19
C GLU A 98 -9.21 19.98 8.59
N PHE A 99 -8.18 19.13 8.70
CA PHE A 99 -7.46 18.87 9.94
C PHE A 99 -6.02 19.39 9.81
N ALA A 100 -5.56 20.09 10.84
CA ALA A 100 -4.15 20.46 10.97
C ALA A 100 -3.31 19.21 11.34
N LEU A 101 -2.13 19.10 10.73
CA LEU A 101 -1.16 18.00 10.94
C LEU A 101 0.02 18.46 11.78
#